data_AF-A0A258KWJ2-F1
#
_entry.id   AF-A0A258KWJ2-F1
#
_cell.length_a   1.000
_cell.length_b   1.000
_cell.length_c   1.000
_cell.angle_alpha   90.00
_cell.angle_beta   90.00
_cell.angle_gamma   90.00
#
_symmetry.space_group_name_H-M   'P 1'
#
loop_
_entity.id
_entity.type
_entity.pdbx_description
1 polymer ?
#
loop_
_entity_poly.entity_id
_entity_poly.type
_entity_poly.pdbx_seq_one_letter_code
_entity_poly.pdbx_strand_id
1 'polypeptide(L)'
;MTFTTLNERLAALPPKTYHPLAALTAAGQIDEAFLELLLDAAELSGDTQRLIGFAAGHLHMAKAGVPVEDVIRMAKRQQRRINLAWSPSRWKDEHNKLSRAETLARLSANNETYDLSAYEAHLPEAARRTLIRSSKRLGFEGLRQRHCIASYHERIMRGGCAIASVIIEGQRWTVQLERTGIADTPLAITQIKTRLNGIAPPDVRRKIHALMDIKQHPEAITSAPAAGKLYLDNLRRVLPHLEGAGIESVTVTFSGSGDSGAIDWAWFSPEQPEEFSQTQVSQLRTTSFFEDGQWAKAVVPETMSLRDALENIADDYLAEADVNWYDGDGGYGELVIDVAARSVSLDINVNFTESTNEFCQTKNIDTGNIED
;
A
#
# COMPACT_ATOMS: atom_id res chain seq x y z
N MET A 1 25.77 -1.71 29.79
CA MET A 1 25.22 -1.62 31.16
C MET A 1 23.73 -1.86 31.04
N THR A 2 23.17 -2.78 31.80
CA THR A 2 21.72 -3.02 31.85
C THR A 2 21.13 -2.07 32.88
N PHE A 3 20.49 -1.00 32.41
CA PHE A 3 19.76 -0.08 33.26
C PHE A 3 18.41 -0.71 33.65
N THR A 4 18.01 -0.58 34.91
CA THR A 4 16.86 -1.31 35.46
C THR A 4 15.65 -0.40 35.67
N THR A 5 15.84 0.91 35.69
CA THR A 5 14.77 1.91 35.86
C THR A 5 14.85 3.03 34.84
N LEU A 6 13.72 3.69 34.56
CA LEU A 6 13.62 4.84 33.65
C LEU A 6 14.54 5.99 34.06
N ASN A 7 14.63 6.25 35.37
CA ASN A 7 15.49 7.28 35.93
C ASN A 7 16.98 6.98 35.74
N GLU A 8 17.41 5.72 35.85
CA GLU A 8 18.79 5.32 35.56
C GLU A 8 19.13 5.50 34.08
N ARG A 9 18.21 5.12 33.19
CA ARG A 9 18.37 5.31 31.73
C ARG A 9 18.46 6.79 31.37
N LEU A 10 17.60 7.62 31.95
CA LEU A 10 17.63 9.06 31.77
C LEU A 10 18.94 9.68 32.29
N ALA A 11 19.38 9.29 33.49
CA ALA A 11 20.63 9.78 34.09
C ALA A 11 21.90 9.37 33.33
N ALA A 12 21.84 8.31 32.52
CA ALA A 12 22.94 7.88 31.67
C ALA A 12 23.12 8.74 30.41
N LEU A 13 22.17 9.62 30.09
CA LEU A 13 22.28 10.51 28.94
C LEU A 13 23.32 11.63 29.18
N PRO A 14 23.92 12.19 28.11
CA PRO A 14 24.78 13.35 28.23
C PRO A 14 24.07 14.52 28.92
N PRO A 15 24.76 15.38 29.69
CA PRO A 15 24.13 16.48 30.43
C PRO A 15 23.24 17.39 29.58
N LYS A 16 23.65 17.63 28.32
CA LYS A 16 22.91 18.46 27.35
C LYS A 16 21.54 17.87 26.94
N THR A 17 21.37 16.56 27.09
CA THR A 17 20.12 15.85 26.77
C THR A 17 19.36 15.51 28.06
N TYR A 18 20.08 15.13 29.12
CA TYR A 18 19.52 14.83 30.44
C TYR A 18 18.77 16.01 31.05
N HIS A 19 19.40 17.18 31.19
CA HIS A 19 18.79 18.31 31.89
C HIS A 19 17.48 18.79 31.25
N PRO A 20 17.37 18.95 29.91
CA PRO A 20 16.12 19.32 29.29
C PRO A 20 15.02 18.27 29.48
N LEU A 21 15.30 16.98 29.26
CA LEU A 21 14.29 15.93 29.42
C LEU A 21 13.80 15.81 30.86
N ALA A 22 14.72 15.84 31.83
CA ALA A 22 14.36 15.82 33.25
C ALA A 22 13.47 17.02 33.63
N ALA A 23 13.77 18.21 33.10
CA ALA A 23 12.95 19.40 33.35
C ALA A 23 11.56 19.29 32.72
N LEU A 24 11.46 18.78 31.47
CA LEU A 24 10.19 18.58 30.77
C LEU A 24 9.31 17.54 31.48
N THR A 25 9.90 16.44 31.96
CA THR A 25 9.20 15.42 32.74
C THR A 25 8.75 15.97 34.11
N ALA A 26 9.62 16.69 34.82
CA ALA A 26 9.26 17.30 36.10
C ALA A 26 8.14 18.36 35.96
N ALA A 27 8.09 19.05 34.82
CA ALA A 27 7.03 20.00 34.48
C ALA A 27 5.73 19.33 33.98
N GLY A 28 5.70 18.00 33.86
CA GLY A 28 4.55 17.25 33.35
C GLY A 28 4.25 17.46 31.87
N GLN A 29 5.21 18.00 31.09
CA GLN A 29 5.06 18.21 29.65
C GLN A 29 5.33 16.95 28.83
N ILE A 30 6.09 16.01 29.42
CA ILE A 30 6.34 14.68 28.90
C ILE A 30 5.96 13.70 30.01
N ASP A 31 5.05 12.78 29.71
CA ASP A 31 4.69 11.71 30.64
C ASP A 31 5.73 10.58 30.65
N GLU A 32 5.59 9.65 31.59
CA GLU A 32 6.53 8.54 31.77
C GLU A 32 6.55 7.60 30.55
N ALA A 33 5.40 7.38 29.90
CA ALA A 33 5.28 6.53 28.72
C ALA A 33 6.04 7.12 27.52
N PHE A 34 5.89 8.42 27.27
CA PHE A 34 6.61 9.10 26.20
C PHE A 34 8.10 9.22 26.53
N LEU A 35 8.47 9.40 27.79
CA LEU A 35 9.88 9.33 28.21
C LEU A 35 10.47 7.94 27.93
N GLU A 36 9.75 6.86 28.23
CA GLU A 36 10.18 5.49 27.90
C GLU A 36 10.44 5.32 26.40
N LEU A 37 9.52 5.82 25.57
CA LEU A 37 9.62 5.78 24.12
C LEU A 37 10.87 6.51 23.61
N LEU A 38 11.17 7.70 24.15
CA LEU A 38 12.36 8.46 23.78
C LEU A 38 13.64 7.72 24.16
N LEU A 39 13.69 7.11 25.34
CA LEU A 39 14.86 6.33 25.78
C LEU A 39 15.05 5.08 24.90
N ASP A 40 13.96 4.40 24.53
CA ASP A 40 14.00 3.29 23.57
C ASP A 40 14.53 3.74 22.21
N ALA A 41 14.09 4.92 21.73
CA ALA A 41 14.56 5.47 20.47
C ALA A 41 16.06 5.83 20.51
N ALA A 42 16.53 6.36 21.64
CA ALA A 42 17.93 6.68 21.86
C ALA A 42 18.82 5.43 21.85
N GLU A 43 18.37 4.36 22.51
CA GLU A 43 19.08 3.07 22.55
C GLU A 43 19.15 2.40 21.17
N LEU A 44 18.04 2.38 20.43
CA LEU A 44 17.98 1.76 19.10
C LEU A 44 18.75 2.54 18.04
N SER A 45 18.81 3.86 18.17
CA SER A 45 19.58 4.71 17.25
C SER A 45 21.05 4.81 17.60
N GLY A 46 21.40 4.69 18.88
CA GLY A 46 22.73 5.03 19.39
C GLY A 46 23.03 6.54 19.34
N ASP A 47 22.02 7.39 19.08
CA ASP A 47 22.17 8.85 18.93
C ASP A 47 21.40 9.58 20.04
N THR A 48 22.13 9.95 21.09
CA THR A 48 21.59 10.73 22.20
C THR A 48 21.61 12.24 21.96
N GLN A 49 22.30 12.71 20.92
CA GLN A 49 22.43 14.14 20.62
C GLN A 49 21.20 14.68 19.90
N ARG A 50 20.62 13.89 18.99
CA ARG A 50 19.42 14.28 18.25
C ARG A 50 18.12 14.06 19.02
N LEU A 51 18.17 13.46 20.20
CA LEU A 51 17.00 13.02 20.96
C LEU A 51 16.03 14.15 21.32
N ILE A 52 16.55 15.33 21.70
CA ILE A 52 15.70 16.50 22.01
C ILE A 52 14.97 17.00 20.76
N GLY A 53 15.69 17.10 19.64
CA GLY A 53 15.10 17.51 18.36
C GLY A 53 14.06 16.50 17.87
N PHE A 54 14.35 15.22 18.05
CA PHE A 54 13.41 14.13 17.76
C PHE A 54 12.16 14.21 18.64
N ALA A 55 12.28 14.47 19.94
CA ALA A 55 11.13 14.62 20.84
C ALA A 55 10.19 15.74 20.38
N ALA A 56 10.75 16.89 19.95
CA ALA A 56 9.97 17.98 19.39
C ALA A 56 9.32 17.61 18.04
N GLY A 57 10.08 16.95 17.15
CA GLY A 57 9.58 16.51 15.84
C GLY A 57 8.53 15.39 15.92
N HIS A 58 8.61 14.54 16.94
CA HIS A 58 7.66 13.44 17.17
C HIS A 58 6.23 13.94 17.32
N LEU A 59 6.01 15.01 18.10
CA LEU A 59 4.67 15.56 18.29
C LEU A 59 4.05 16.03 16.97
N HIS A 60 4.85 16.61 16.09
CA HIS A 60 4.41 17.00 14.75
C HIS A 60 4.09 15.77 13.87
N MET A 61 4.98 14.78 13.87
CA MET A 61 4.80 13.52 13.12
C MET A 61 3.57 12.72 13.60
N ALA A 62 3.33 12.67 14.90
CA ALA A 62 2.16 12.02 15.49
C ALA A 62 0.86 12.71 15.05
N LYS A 63 0.83 14.05 15.03
CA LYS A 63 -0.31 14.82 14.50
C LYS A 63 -0.56 14.55 13.01
N ALA A 64 0.50 14.26 12.24
CA ALA A 64 0.42 13.90 10.82
C ALA A 64 0.15 12.39 10.58
N GLY A 65 -0.18 11.61 11.62
CA GLY A 65 -0.49 10.19 11.50
C GLY A 65 0.70 9.30 11.13
N VAL A 66 1.93 9.73 11.43
CA VAL A 66 3.13 8.91 11.22
C VAL A 66 3.28 7.92 12.39
N PRO A 67 3.41 6.61 12.14
CA PRO A 67 3.39 5.57 13.16
C PRO A 67 4.77 5.39 13.86
N VAL A 68 5.35 6.49 14.37
CA VAL A 68 6.71 6.50 14.93
C VAL A 68 6.82 5.59 16.17
N GLU A 69 5.83 5.66 17.05
CA GLU A 69 5.78 4.84 18.26
C GLU A 69 5.76 3.34 17.94
N ASP A 70 4.92 2.93 17.00
CA ASP A 70 4.82 1.53 16.58
C ASP A 70 6.14 1.03 15.96
N VAL A 71 6.81 1.86 15.17
CA VAL A 71 8.13 1.53 14.61
C VAL A 71 9.15 1.30 15.72
N ILE A 72 9.23 2.18 16.72
CA ILE A 72 10.18 2.03 17.84
C ILE A 72 9.91 0.72 18.59
N ARG A 73 8.64 0.44 18.92
CA ARG A 73 8.25 -0.78 19.62
C ARG A 73 8.57 -2.05 18.81
N MET A 74 8.26 -2.07 17.51
CA MET A 74 8.57 -3.20 16.64
C MET A 74 10.08 -3.37 16.43
N ALA A 75 10.81 -2.26 16.23
CA ALA A 75 12.26 -2.27 16.08
C ALA A 75 12.96 -2.79 17.33
N LYS A 76 12.48 -2.43 18.53
CA LYS A 76 12.97 -2.97 19.81
C LYS A 76 12.78 -4.47 19.90
N ARG A 77 11.57 -4.98 19.60
CA ARG A 77 11.27 -6.42 19.60
C ARG A 77 12.13 -7.20 18.62
N GLN A 78 12.44 -6.61 17.46
CA GLN A 78 13.25 -7.22 16.42
C GLN A 78 14.76 -6.92 16.53
N GLN A 79 15.18 -6.20 17.58
CA GLN A 79 16.57 -5.73 17.78
C GLN A 79 17.14 -5.00 16.54
N ARG A 80 16.32 -4.19 15.87
CA ARG A 80 16.70 -3.42 14.68
C ARG A 80 17.03 -1.98 15.03
N ARG A 81 18.07 -1.44 14.39
CA ARG A 81 18.44 -0.04 14.53
C ARG A 81 17.44 0.87 13.81
N ILE A 82 17.27 2.07 14.36
CA ILE A 82 16.47 3.15 13.78
C ILE A 82 17.34 4.39 13.57
N ASN A 83 16.86 5.37 12.80
CA ASN A 83 17.51 6.67 12.69
C ASN A 83 16.51 7.77 13.03
N LEU A 84 16.85 8.58 14.04
CA LEU A 84 16.00 9.65 14.53
C LEU A 84 15.81 10.79 13.51
N ALA A 85 16.66 10.88 12.49
CA ALA A 85 16.60 11.88 11.43
C ALA A 85 15.77 11.44 10.21
N TRP A 86 15.09 10.29 10.27
CA TRP A 86 14.22 9.86 9.18
C TRP A 86 13.07 10.83 8.93
N SER A 87 12.74 11.01 7.65
CA SER A 87 11.56 11.75 7.22
C SER A 87 10.25 11.02 7.61
N PRO A 88 9.12 11.73 7.68
CA PRO A 88 7.80 11.13 7.90
C PRO A 88 7.50 9.93 6.98
N SER A 89 7.83 10.03 5.69
CA SER A 89 7.67 8.95 4.72
C SER A 89 8.55 7.75 5.08
N ARG A 90 9.82 7.96 5.42
CA ARG A 90 10.74 6.87 5.78
C ARG A 90 10.30 6.12 7.04
N TRP A 91 9.71 6.81 8.02
CA TRP A 91 9.10 6.17 9.19
C TRP A 91 7.91 5.28 8.81
N LYS A 92 7.02 5.73 7.91
CA LYS A 92 5.91 4.92 7.38
C LYS A 92 6.41 3.68 6.62
N ASP A 93 7.47 3.82 5.83
CA ASP A 93 8.05 2.68 5.11
C ASP A 93 8.63 1.63 6.07
N GLU A 94 9.35 2.09 7.10
CA GLU A 94 9.90 1.17 8.10
C GLU A 94 8.79 0.50 8.90
N HIS A 95 7.71 1.21 9.22
CA HIS A 95 6.51 0.63 9.81
C HIS A 95 5.93 -0.50 8.95
N ASN A 96 5.72 -0.24 7.66
CA ASN A 96 5.17 -1.23 6.73
C ASN A 96 6.06 -2.47 6.63
N LYS A 97 7.39 -2.26 6.57
CA LYS A 97 8.38 -3.34 6.55
C LYS A 97 8.36 -4.18 7.83
N LEU A 98 8.39 -3.54 9.00
CA LEU A 98 8.39 -4.22 10.29
C LEU A 98 7.09 -4.97 10.55
N SER A 99 5.95 -4.36 10.23
CA SER A 99 4.62 -4.96 10.39
C SER A 99 4.45 -6.21 9.50
N ARG A 100 4.95 -6.18 8.26
CA ARG A 100 5.01 -7.35 7.38
C ARG A 100 5.89 -8.46 7.98
N ALA A 101 7.04 -8.11 8.53
CA ALA A 101 7.95 -9.06 9.18
C ALA A 101 7.33 -9.70 10.43
N GLU A 102 6.66 -8.93 11.28
CA GLU A 102 5.96 -9.48 12.47
C GLU A 102 4.78 -10.36 12.07
N THR A 103 3.99 -9.93 11.09
CA THR A 103 2.89 -10.74 10.55
C THR A 103 3.43 -12.08 10.06
N LEU A 104 4.53 -12.08 9.31
CA LEU A 104 5.16 -13.31 8.85
C LEU A 104 5.67 -14.17 10.00
N ALA A 105 6.36 -13.58 10.98
CA ALA A 105 6.88 -14.29 12.15
C ALA A 105 5.73 -14.98 12.91
N ARG A 106 4.61 -14.26 13.11
CA ARG A 106 3.39 -14.80 13.73
C ARG A 106 2.80 -15.95 12.90
N LEU A 107 2.61 -15.74 11.59
CA LEU A 107 2.06 -16.77 10.71
C LEU A 107 2.95 -18.02 10.65
N SER A 108 4.27 -17.85 10.69
CA SER A 108 5.24 -18.95 10.72
C SER A 108 5.28 -19.68 12.07
N ALA A 109 5.12 -18.95 13.18
CA ALA A 109 5.11 -19.53 14.52
C ALA A 109 3.83 -20.35 14.77
N ASN A 110 2.67 -19.82 14.37
CA ASN A 110 1.39 -20.51 14.55
C ASN A 110 1.22 -21.68 13.57
N ASN A 111 1.71 -21.51 12.32
CA ASN A 111 1.60 -22.49 11.22
C ASN A 111 0.23 -23.20 11.15
N GLU A 112 -0.84 -22.43 11.29
CA GLU A 112 -2.22 -22.92 11.25
C GLU A 112 -2.52 -23.54 9.89
N THR A 113 -3.24 -24.65 9.92
CA THR A 113 -3.69 -25.35 8.71
C THR A 113 -5.11 -24.90 8.37
N TYR A 114 -5.37 -24.59 7.11
CA TYR A 114 -6.66 -24.15 6.62
C TYR A 114 -7.51 -25.35 6.17
N ASP A 115 -8.78 -25.37 6.58
CA ASP A 115 -9.77 -26.28 6.00
C ASP A 115 -10.27 -25.70 4.67
N LEU A 116 -9.92 -26.39 3.57
CA LEU A 116 -10.28 -26.01 2.20
C LEU A 116 -11.21 -27.01 1.53
N SER A 117 -11.79 -27.95 2.30
CA SER A 117 -12.62 -29.05 1.79
C SER A 117 -13.74 -28.58 0.86
N ALA A 118 -14.39 -27.46 1.21
CA ALA A 118 -15.45 -26.82 0.41
C ALA A 118 -14.99 -26.34 -0.97
N TYR A 119 -13.69 -26.04 -1.15
CA TYR A 119 -13.11 -25.65 -2.44
C TYR A 119 -12.58 -26.86 -3.19
N GLU A 120 -11.96 -27.80 -2.48
CA GLU A 120 -11.39 -29.01 -3.08
C GLU A 120 -12.42 -29.88 -3.78
N ALA A 121 -13.63 -29.98 -3.21
CA ALA A 121 -14.73 -30.75 -3.78
C ALA A 121 -15.07 -30.33 -5.22
N HIS A 122 -14.78 -29.08 -5.59
CA HIS A 122 -15.14 -28.50 -6.89
C HIS A 122 -13.93 -28.22 -7.80
N LEU A 123 -12.72 -28.60 -7.37
CA LEU A 123 -11.49 -28.40 -8.16
C LEU A 123 -10.93 -29.73 -8.67
N PRO A 124 -10.31 -29.76 -9.86
CA PRO A 124 -9.56 -30.91 -10.34
C PRO A 124 -8.30 -31.15 -9.49
N GLU A 125 -7.78 -32.38 -9.49
CA GLU A 125 -6.64 -32.76 -8.64
C GLU A 125 -5.40 -31.86 -8.85
N ALA A 126 -5.11 -31.51 -10.11
CA ALA A 126 -4.01 -30.61 -10.45
C ALA A 126 -4.14 -29.23 -9.77
N ALA A 127 -5.34 -28.66 -9.73
CA ALA A 127 -5.61 -27.39 -9.06
C ALA A 127 -5.58 -27.51 -7.53
N ARG A 128 -6.06 -28.61 -6.95
CA ARG A 128 -6.03 -28.84 -5.49
C ARG A 128 -4.61 -28.78 -4.91
N ARG A 129 -3.61 -29.18 -5.69
CA ARG A 129 -2.19 -29.16 -5.29
C ARG A 129 -1.60 -27.74 -5.23
N THR A 130 -2.24 -26.78 -5.92
CA THR A 130 -1.81 -25.37 -5.93
C THR A 130 -2.35 -24.55 -4.76
N LEU A 131 -3.35 -25.07 -4.04
CA LEU A 131 -3.94 -24.40 -2.88
C LEU A 131 -2.93 -24.20 -1.74
N ILE A 132 -2.95 -23.01 -1.14
CA ILE A 132 -2.17 -22.66 0.04
C ILE A 132 -2.88 -23.17 1.28
N ARG A 133 -2.28 -24.15 1.96
CA ARG A 133 -2.92 -24.89 3.06
C ARG A 133 -2.53 -24.44 4.45
N SER A 134 -1.56 -23.54 4.59
CA SER A 134 -1.15 -23.08 5.91
C SER A 134 -0.77 -21.61 5.95
N SER A 135 -0.87 -21.02 7.14
CA SER A 135 -0.48 -19.64 7.41
C SER A 135 0.98 -19.37 7.07
N LYS A 136 1.87 -20.34 7.35
CA LYS A 136 3.28 -20.27 6.96
C LYS A 136 3.44 -20.18 5.45
N ARG A 137 2.71 -21.01 4.70
CA ARG A 137 2.80 -21.01 3.22
C ARG A 137 2.20 -19.72 2.63
N LEU A 138 1.12 -19.21 3.21
CA LEU A 138 0.52 -17.93 2.85
C LEU A 138 1.49 -16.77 3.08
N GLY A 139 2.17 -16.78 4.23
CA GLY A 139 3.26 -15.86 4.58
C GLY A 139 4.38 -15.84 3.54
N PHE A 140 4.86 -17.03 3.12
CA PHE A 140 5.89 -17.11 2.09
C PHE A 140 5.40 -16.63 0.72
N GLU A 141 4.14 -16.88 0.36
CA GLU A 141 3.59 -16.42 -0.92
C GLU A 141 3.58 -14.89 -0.98
N GLY A 142 3.05 -14.21 0.03
CA GLY A 142 3.02 -12.76 -0.01
C GLY A 142 4.37 -12.09 0.20
N LEU A 143 5.36 -12.73 0.84
CA LEU A 143 6.74 -12.26 0.78
C LEU A 143 7.30 -12.31 -0.65
N ARG A 144 7.07 -13.44 -1.33
CA ARG A 144 7.62 -13.68 -2.66
C ARG A 144 6.95 -12.79 -3.71
N GLN A 145 5.65 -12.56 -3.56
CA GLN A 145 4.84 -11.76 -4.48
C GLN A 145 4.68 -10.30 -4.04
N ARG A 146 5.12 -9.93 -2.84
CA ARG A 146 4.88 -8.61 -2.23
C ARG A 146 3.38 -8.26 -2.14
N HIS A 147 2.56 -9.24 -1.74
CA HIS A 147 1.12 -9.06 -1.50
C HIS A 147 0.82 -8.84 -0.02
N CYS A 148 -0.27 -8.12 0.29
CA CYS A 148 -0.77 -8.00 1.66
C CYS A 148 -1.31 -9.34 2.15
N ILE A 149 -0.68 -9.93 3.18
CA ILE A 149 -0.97 -11.30 3.64
C ILE A 149 -1.96 -11.33 4.80
N ALA A 150 -1.91 -10.29 5.65
CA ALA A 150 -2.65 -10.22 6.90
C ALA A 150 -4.17 -10.34 6.68
N SER A 151 -4.71 -9.64 5.67
CA SER A 151 -6.14 -9.64 5.34
C SER A 151 -6.64 -10.98 4.80
N TYR A 152 -5.79 -11.76 4.13
CA TYR A 152 -6.17 -13.07 3.61
C TYR A 152 -6.21 -14.14 4.68
N HIS A 153 -5.31 -14.11 5.66
CA HIS A 153 -5.27 -15.12 6.71
C HIS A 153 -6.62 -15.23 7.46
N GLU A 154 -7.18 -14.10 7.88
CA GLU A 154 -8.47 -14.08 8.59
C GLU A 154 -9.63 -14.53 7.70
N ARG A 155 -9.63 -14.11 6.43
CA ARG A 155 -10.69 -14.47 5.48
C ARG A 155 -10.70 -15.96 5.17
N ILE A 156 -9.52 -16.58 5.03
CA ILE A 156 -9.41 -18.03 4.82
C ILE A 156 -9.87 -18.80 6.06
N MET A 157 -9.48 -18.35 7.27
CA MET A 157 -9.93 -18.98 8.52
C MET A 157 -11.45 -18.92 8.71
N ARG A 158 -12.09 -17.85 8.25
CA ARG A 158 -13.55 -17.71 8.24
C ARG A 158 -14.23 -18.43 7.06
N GLY A 159 -13.46 -19.13 6.22
CA GLY A 159 -13.96 -19.86 5.05
C GLY A 159 -14.41 -18.97 3.88
N GLY A 160 -14.15 -17.65 3.95
CA GLY A 160 -14.62 -16.66 2.98
C GLY A 160 -13.85 -16.65 1.65
N CYS A 161 -12.65 -17.21 1.62
CA CYS A 161 -11.91 -17.42 0.37
C CYS A 161 -10.88 -18.57 0.50
N ALA A 162 -10.36 -19.02 -0.64
CA ALA A 162 -9.18 -19.86 -0.73
C ALA A 162 -8.14 -19.23 -1.66
N ILE A 163 -6.86 -19.45 -1.38
CA ILE A 163 -5.76 -18.90 -2.19
C ILE A 163 -4.98 -20.04 -2.83
N ALA A 164 -4.67 -19.91 -4.11
CA ALA A 164 -3.81 -20.83 -4.86
C ALA A 164 -2.57 -20.11 -5.38
N SER A 165 -1.43 -20.82 -5.41
CA SER A 165 -0.20 -20.37 -6.07
C SER A 165 0.07 -21.24 -7.29
N VAL A 166 -0.16 -20.66 -8.47
CA VAL A 166 -0.07 -21.32 -9.77
C VAL A 166 1.17 -20.84 -10.51
N ILE A 167 1.78 -21.69 -11.33
CA ILE A 167 2.87 -21.29 -12.23
C ILE A 167 2.39 -21.53 -13.66
N ILE A 168 2.35 -20.47 -14.48
CA ILE A 168 2.04 -20.52 -15.91
C ILE A 168 3.22 -19.88 -16.63
N GLU A 169 3.81 -20.60 -17.59
CA GLU A 169 4.91 -20.09 -18.44
C GLU A 169 6.10 -19.54 -17.64
N GLY A 170 6.42 -20.22 -16.53
CA GLY A 170 7.52 -19.82 -15.64
C GLY A 170 7.17 -18.68 -14.68
N GLN A 171 6.04 -17.99 -14.87
CA GLN A 171 5.58 -16.92 -13.98
C GLN A 171 4.65 -17.46 -12.89
N ARG A 172 4.87 -17.03 -11.64
CA ARG A 172 4.02 -17.38 -10.50
C ARG A 172 2.85 -16.40 -10.36
N TRP A 173 1.65 -16.94 -10.16
CA TRP A 173 0.39 -16.24 -9.99
C TRP A 173 -0.31 -16.65 -8.70
N THR A 174 -0.73 -15.66 -7.92
CA THR A 174 -1.61 -15.82 -6.77
C THR A 174 -3.05 -15.70 -7.26
N VAL A 175 -3.86 -16.72 -7.02
CA VAL A 175 -5.26 -16.78 -7.45
C VAL A 175 -6.15 -16.85 -6.22
N GLN A 176 -7.15 -15.99 -6.17
CA GLN A 176 -8.17 -15.98 -5.13
C GLN A 176 -9.44 -16.67 -5.64
N LEU A 177 -9.92 -17.60 -4.85
CA LEU A 177 -11.15 -18.35 -5.08
C LEU A 177 -12.18 -17.96 -4.04
N GLU A 178 -13.41 -17.78 -4.47
CA GLU A 178 -14.56 -17.56 -3.59
C GLU A 178 -15.69 -18.50 -3.98
N ARG A 179 -16.53 -18.83 -3.00
CA ARG A 179 -17.74 -19.62 -3.22
C ARG A 179 -18.84 -18.72 -3.74
N THR A 180 -19.51 -19.14 -4.80
CA THR A 180 -20.61 -18.37 -5.41
C THR A 180 -21.96 -18.66 -4.76
N GLY A 181 -22.10 -19.82 -4.10
CA GLY A 181 -23.39 -20.32 -3.62
C GLY A 181 -24.31 -20.87 -4.73
N ILE A 182 -23.87 -20.86 -6.00
CA ILE A 182 -24.62 -21.34 -7.16
C ILE A 182 -24.25 -22.81 -7.42
N ALA A 183 -25.25 -23.69 -7.55
CA ALA A 183 -25.02 -25.14 -7.71
C ALA A 183 -24.20 -25.49 -8.97
N ASP A 184 -24.42 -24.79 -10.09
CA ASP A 184 -23.79 -25.09 -11.38
C ASP A 184 -22.39 -24.47 -11.55
N THR A 185 -22.06 -23.44 -10.77
CA THR A 185 -20.75 -22.76 -10.78
C THR A 185 -20.30 -22.46 -9.36
N PRO A 186 -20.02 -23.48 -8.54
CA PRO A 186 -19.88 -23.34 -7.08
C PRO A 186 -18.69 -22.48 -6.64
N LEU A 187 -17.70 -22.31 -7.53
CA LEU A 187 -16.50 -21.49 -7.30
C LEU A 187 -16.33 -20.44 -8.41
N ALA A 188 -15.81 -19.28 -8.03
CA ALA A 188 -15.37 -18.24 -8.94
C ALA A 188 -13.93 -17.81 -8.63
N ILE A 189 -13.20 -17.46 -9.69
CA ILE A 189 -11.89 -16.80 -9.58
C ILE A 189 -12.14 -15.30 -9.52
N THR A 190 -11.95 -14.69 -8.35
CA THR A 190 -12.21 -13.25 -8.14
C THR A 190 -10.98 -12.39 -8.42
N GLN A 191 -9.79 -12.94 -8.21
CA GLN A 191 -8.55 -12.20 -8.39
C GLN A 191 -7.42 -13.10 -8.88
N ILE A 192 -6.60 -12.58 -9.80
CA ILE A 192 -5.36 -13.21 -10.27
C ILE A 192 -4.29 -12.12 -10.28
N LYS A 193 -3.25 -12.30 -9.47
CA LYS A 193 -2.16 -11.32 -9.30
C LYS A 193 -0.80 -11.98 -9.37
N THR A 194 0.18 -11.31 -9.96
CA THR A 194 1.60 -11.69 -9.85
C THR A 194 2.33 -10.74 -8.92
N ARG A 195 3.66 -10.83 -8.87
CA ARG A 195 4.53 -10.01 -8.05
C ARG A 195 4.18 -8.52 -8.23
N LEU A 196 4.17 -7.75 -7.14
CA LEU A 196 3.79 -6.33 -7.13
C LEU A 196 2.36 -6.07 -7.66
N ASN A 197 1.41 -6.97 -7.36
CA ASN A 197 0.00 -6.84 -7.79
C ASN A 197 -0.23 -6.73 -9.31
N GLY A 198 0.73 -7.17 -10.14
CA GLY A 198 0.56 -7.22 -11.59
C GLY A 198 -0.64 -8.08 -12.01
N ILE A 199 -1.36 -7.66 -13.05
CA ILE A 199 -2.59 -8.29 -13.53
C ILE A 199 -2.28 -9.40 -14.53
N ALA A 200 -3.04 -10.49 -14.53
CA ALA A 200 -2.88 -11.57 -15.50
C ALA A 200 -3.39 -11.16 -16.89
N PRO A 201 -2.54 -11.28 -17.94
CA PRO A 201 -2.97 -11.14 -19.33
C PRO A 201 -4.11 -12.11 -19.69
N PRO A 202 -4.93 -11.81 -20.71
CA PRO A 202 -6.10 -12.62 -21.07
C PRO A 202 -5.80 -14.09 -21.39
N ASP A 203 -4.65 -14.38 -22.01
CA ASP A 203 -4.22 -15.74 -22.31
C ASP A 203 -3.81 -16.51 -21.04
N VAL A 204 -3.07 -15.87 -20.12
CA VAL A 204 -2.72 -16.42 -18.81
C VAL A 204 -3.98 -16.68 -17.99
N ARG A 205 -4.94 -15.75 -18.01
CA ARG A 205 -6.24 -15.92 -17.35
C ARG A 205 -7.00 -17.12 -17.91
N ARG A 206 -7.05 -17.30 -19.24
CA ARG A 206 -7.65 -18.51 -19.86
C ARG A 206 -6.96 -19.79 -19.41
N LYS A 207 -5.62 -19.82 -19.37
CA LYS A 207 -4.84 -20.97 -18.89
C LYS A 207 -5.13 -21.30 -17.43
N ILE A 208 -5.25 -20.29 -16.57
CA ILE A 208 -5.57 -20.48 -15.14
C ILE A 208 -7.00 -20.99 -14.96
N HIS A 209 -7.98 -20.43 -15.66
CA HIS A 209 -9.36 -20.91 -15.63
C HIS A 209 -9.47 -22.35 -16.13
N ALA A 210 -8.76 -22.70 -17.21
CA ALA A 210 -8.69 -24.08 -17.71
C ALA A 210 -8.02 -25.03 -16.70
N LEU A 211 -6.93 -24.61 -16.05
CA LEU A 211 -6.25 -25.40 -15.02
C LEU A 211 -7.17 -25.69 -13.82
N MET A 212 -8.00 -24.71 -13.44
CA MET A 212 -8.91 -24.82 -12.30
C MET A 212 -10.25 -25.46 -12.63
N ASP A 213 -10.54 -25.73 -13.91
CA ASP A 213 -11.86 -26.15 -14.41
C ASP A 213 -13.01 -25.22 -13.96
N ILE A 214 -12.69 -23.93 -13.83
CA ILE A 214 -13.67 -22.89 -13.48
C ILE A 214 -13.96 -22.12 -14.74
N LYS A 215 -15.20 -22.23 -15.24
CA LYS A 215 -15.65 -21.49 -16.43
C LYS A 215 -15.36 -20.01 -16.23
N GLN A 216 -14.77 -19.39 -17.25
CA GLN A 216 -14.89 -17.94 -17.36
C GLN A 216 -16.37 -17.68 -17.56
N HIS A 217 -17.01 -16.99 -16.61
CA HIS A 217 -18.24 -16.33 -16.97
C HIS A 217 -17.87 -15.38 -18.11
N PRO A 218 -18.49 -15.50 -19.31
CA PRO A 218 -18.35 -14.43 -20.29
C PRO A 218 -18.69 -13.16 -19.54
N GLU A 219 -17.83 -12.15 -19.66
CA GLU A 219 -18.18 -10.81 -19.22
C GLU A 219 -19.64 -10.60 -19.62
N ALA A 220 -20.49 -10.28 -18.65
CA ALA A 220 -21.85 -9.88 -18.96
C ALA A 220 -21.74 -8.62 -19.83
N ILE A 221 -21.69 -8.82 -21.13
CA ILE A 221 -21.99 -7.79 -22.11
C ILE A 221 -23.51 -7.64 -22.04
N THR A 222 -23.95 -6.79 -21.11
CA THR A 222 -25.23 -6.10 -21.22
C THR A 222 -25.00 -4.64 -20.88
N SER A 223 -24.74 -3.89 -21.95
CA SER A 223 -24.84 -2.44 -22.11
C SER A 223 -24.31 -1.57 -20.97
N ALA A 224 -22.99 -1.56 -20.79
CA ALA A 224 -22.35 -0.27 -20.59
C ALA A 224 -22.46 0.50 -21.93
N PRO A 225 -22.86 1.78 -21.95
CA PRO A 225 -22.68 2.58 -23.15
C PRO A 225 -21.20 2.47 -23.56
N ALA A 226 -21.00 2.17 -24.84
CA ALA A 226 -19.73 1.88 -25.51
C ALA A 226 -18.50 2.35 -24.74
N ALA A 227 -17.64 1.41 -24.30
CA ALA A 227 -16.29 1.55 -23.72
C ALA A 227 -15.70 2.98 -23.82
N GLY A 228 -16.32 3.91 -23.09
CA GLY A 228 -15.89 5.26 -22.90
C GLY A 228 -15.02 5.20 -21.67
N LYS A 229 -13.85 5.81 -21.74
CA LYS A 229 -12.99 5.91 -20.57
C LYS A 229 -13.78 6.67 -19.50
N LEU A 230 -14.16 6.03 -18.39
CA LEU A 230 -15.08 6.56 -17.38
C LEU A 230 -14.64 7.95 -16.88
N TYR A 231 -13.34 8.19 -16.79
CA TYR A 231 -12.78 9.51 -16.45
C TYR A 231 -13.12 10.60 -17.48
N LEU A 232 -13.25 10.29 -18.77
CA LEU A 232 -13.69 11.26 -19.79
C LEU A 232 -15.15 11.66 -19.60
N ASP A 233 -16.02 10.72 -19.20
CA ASP A 233 -17.41 11.03 -18.85
C ASP A 233 -17.50 11.87 -17.58
N ASN A 234 -16.63 11.58 -16.61
CA ASN A 234 -16.52 12.36 -15.38
C ASN A 234 -15.94 13.77 -15.62
N LEU A 235 -14.94 13.91 -16.50
CA LEU A 235 -14.42 15.21 -16.95
C LEU A 235 -15.52 16.04 -17.60
N ARG A 236 -16.35 15.45 -18.47
CA ARG A 236 -17.50 16.15 -19.08
C ARG A 236 -18.52 16.63 -18.05
N ARG A 237 -18.64 15.95 -16.91
CA ARG A 237 -19.54 16.33 -15.80
C ARG A 237 -18.94 17.41 -14.91
N VAL A 238 -17.63 17.43 -14.73
CA VAL A 238 -16.92 18.44 -13.93
C VAL A 238 -16.73 19.75 -14.69
N LEU A 239 -16.49 19.70 -16.01
CA LEU A 239 -16.20 20.88 -16.84
C LEU A 239 -17.20 22.04 -16.67
N PRO A 240 -18.53 21.85 -16.67
CA PRO A 240 -19.48 22.96 -16.48
C PRO A 240 -19.34 23.68 -15.13
N HIS A 241 -18.91 22.96 -14.08
CA HIS A 241 -18.66 23.57 -12.76
C HIS A 241 -17.40 24.44 -12.78
N LEU A 242 -16.36 24.01 -13.51
CA LEU A 242 -15.13 24.77 -13.69
C LEU A 242 -15.39 26.02 -14.57
N GLU A 243 -16.10 25.85 -15.69
CA GLU A 243 -16.49 26.95 -16.60
C GLU A 243 -17.36 27.99 -15.87
N GLY A 244 -18.35 27.54 -15.09
CA GLY A 244 -19.25 28.43 -14.34
C GLY A 244 -18.55 29.25 -13.25
N ALA A 245 -17.42 28.76 -12.73
CA ALA A 245 -16.60 29.46 -11.75
C ALA A 245 -15.49 30.31 -12.38
N GLY A 246 -15.36 30.31 -13.72
CA GLY A 246 -14.31 31.04 -14.42
C GLY A 246 -12.92 30.45 -14.23
N ILE A 247 -12.82 29.13 -13.98
CA ILE A 247 -11.54 28.43 -13.93
C ILE A 247 -10.98 28.28 -15.34
N GLU A 248 -9.72 28.66 -15.50
CA GLU A 248 -8.94 28.50 -16.72
C GLU A 248 -8.26 27.14 -16.78
N SER A 249 -7.66 26.69 -15.66
CA SER A 249 -7.02 25.39 -15.57
C SER A 249 -7.10 24.76 -14.18
N VAL A 250 -7.04 23.44 -14.14
CA VAL A 250 -6.93 22.65 -12.90
C VAL A 250 -5.69 21.77 -13.00
N THR A 251 -4.83 21.80 -11.98
CA THR A 251 -3.63 20.95 -11.89
C THR A 251 -3.75 20.02 -10.71
N VAL A 252 -3.80 18.72 -10.97
CA VAL A 252 -3.83 17.66 -9.95
C VAL A 252 -2.45 17.03 -9.88
N THR A 253 -1.74 17.22 -8.78
CA THR A 253 -0.40 16.63 -8.60
C THR A 253 -0.49 15.28 -7.90
N PHE A 254 0.41 14.37 -8.27
CA PHE A 254 0.53 13.08 -7.61
C PHE A 254 2.01 12.72 -7.43
N SER A 255 2.29 12.01 -6.35
CA SER A 255 3.63 11.53 -6.06
C SER A 255 3.60 10.21 -5.31
N GLY A 256 4.58 9.38 -5.62
CA GLY A 256 4.66 8.03 -5.10
C GLY A 256 6.11 7.61 -4.90
N SER A 257 6.32 6.73 -3.94
CA SER A 257 7.62 6.11 -3.68
C SER A 257 7.43 4.80 -2.92
N GLY A 258 8.35 3.86 -3.12
CA GLY A 258 8.35 2.59 -2.42
C GLY A 258 7.25 1.65 -2.90
N ASP A 259 6.11 1.64 -2.22
CA ASP A 259 4.90 0.87 -2.59
C ASP A 259 3.61 1.69 -2.40
N SER A 260 3.75 3.02 -2.37
CA SER A 260 2.69 3.96 -2.04
C SER A 260 2.70 5.11 -3.04
N GLY A 261 1.52 5.45 -3.55
CA GLY A 261 1.27 6.65 -4.35
C GLY A 261 0.00 7.30 -3.85
N ALA A 262 -0.05 8.63 -3.87
CA ALA A 262 -1.25 9.37 -3.55
C ALA A 262 -1.42 10.53 -4.54
N ILE A 263 -2.67 10.88 -4.80
CA ILE A 263 -3.00 12.19 -5.31
C ILE A 263 -2.77 13.18 -4.16
N ASP A 264 -1.96 14.21 -4.40
CA ASP A 264 -1.56 15.16 -3.37
C ASP A 264 -2.62 16.26 -3.20
N TRP A 265 -2.91 17.00 -4.28
CA TRP A 265 -3.83 18.13 -4.25
C TRP A 265 -4.26 18.57 -5.67
N ALA A 266 -5.43 19.22 -5.76
CA ALA A 266 -5.93 19.88 -6.96
C ALA A 266 -5.86 21.41 -6.82
N TRP A 267 -5.07 22.07 -7.66
CA TRP A 267 -4.91 23.52 -7.72
C TRP A 267 -5.79 24.09 -8.82
N PHE A 268 -6.50 25.18 -8.52
CA PHE A 268 -7.34 25.90 -9.47
C PHE A 268 -6.64 27.19 -9.91
N SER A 269 -6.69 27.49 -11.22
CA SER A 269 -6.25 28.77 -11.76
C SER A 269 -7.43 29.43 -12.49
N PRO A 270 -7.86 30.65 -12.12
CA PRO A 270 -7.45 31.39 -10.93
C PRO A 270 -7.82 30.68 -9.62
N GLU A 271 -7.08 30.99 -8.55
CA GLU A 271 -7.30 30.42 -7.21
C GLU A 271 -8.72 30.69 -6.71
N GLN A 272 -9.30 29.70 -6.04
CA GLN A 272 -10.66 29.76 -5.50
C GLN A 272 -10.65 29.58 -3.98
N PRO A 273 -11.71 30.06 -3.29
CA PRO A 273 -11.93 29.73 -1.89
C PRO A 273 -12.01 28.21 -1.67
N GLU A 274 -11.59 27.73 -0.51
CA GLU A 274 -11.59 26.30 -0.17
C GLU A 274 -12.98 25.66 -0.32
N GLU A 275 -14.04 26.42 -0.07
CA GLU A 275 -15.43 25.98 -0.22
C GLU A 275 -15.78 25.58 -1.65
N PHE A 276 -15.08 26.14 -2.66
CA PHE A 276 -15.28 25.77 -4.05
C PHE A 276 -14.91 24.30 -4.30
N SER A 277 -13.83 23.82 -3.67
CA SER A 277 -13.41 22.41 -3.76
C SER A 277 -14.44 21.45 -3.15
N GLN A 278 -15.30 21.94 -2.25
CA GLN A 278 -16.36 21.20 -1.58
C GLN A 278 -17.70 21.22 -2.34
N THR A 279 -17.76 21.95 -3.47
CA THR A 279 -18.94 22.00 -4.34
C THR A 279 -19.35 20.59 -4.74
N GLN A 280 -20.63 20.26 -4.56
CA GLN A 280 -21.14 18.93 -4.86
C GLN A 280 -21.30 18.75 -6.37
N VAL A 281 -20.65 17.73 -6.91
CA VAL A 281 -20.70 17.36 -8.32
C VAL A 281 -21.17 15.91 -8.46
N SER A 282 -21.84 15.60 -9.57
CA SER A 282 -22.25 14.23 -9.88
C SER A 282 -21.16 13.53 -10.68
N GLN A 283 -20.58 12.48 -10.12
CA GLN A 283 -19.61 11.62 -10.79
C GLN A 283 -20.22 10.24 -11.05
N LEU A 284 -19.82 9.59 -12.14
CA LEU A 284 -20.13 8.19 -12.39
C LEU A 284 -19.08 7.29 -11.71
N ARG A 285 -19.53 6.40 -10.83
CA ARG A 285 -18.71 5.33 -10.25
C ARG A 285 -19.19 3.96 -10.69
N THR A 286 -18.25 3.03 -10.80
CA THR A 286 -18.58 1.61 -10.93
C THR A 286 -18.88 1.04 -9.55
N THR A 287 -20.15 0.80 -9.27
CA THR A 287 -20.58 0.12 -8.05
C THR A 287 -20.87 -1.34 -8.36
N SER A 288 -20.39 -2.22 -7.47
CA SER A 288 -20.74 -3.64 -7.51
C SER A 288 -21.88 -3.87 -6.52
N PHE A 289 -22.99 -4.45 -6.97
CA PHE A 289 -24.10 -4.84 -6.12
C PHE A 289 -24.47 -6.29 -6.38
N PHE A 290 -25.09 -6.90 -5.38
CA PHE A 290 -25.48 -8.30 -5.41
C PHE A 290 -26.98 -8.37 -5.74
N GLU A 291 -27.31 -8.79 -6.95
CA GLU A 291 -28.68 -8.95 -7.42
C GLU A 291 -28.82 -10.32 -8.11
N ASP A 292 -29.91 -11.03 -7.84
CA ASP A 292 -30.21 -12.37 -8.38
C ASP A 292 -29.06 -13.39 -8.28
N GLY A 293 -28.33 -13.36 -7.17
CA GLY A 293 -27.24 -14.30 -6.91
C GLY A 293 -25.96 -14.02 -7.71
N GLN A 294 -25.86 -12.88 -8.41
CA GLN A 294 -24.70 -12.46 -9.17
C GLN A 294 -24.19 -11.09 -8.70
N TRP A 295 -22.88 -10.91 -8.73
CA TRP A 295 -22.27 -9.59 -8.61
C TRP A 295 -22.43 -8.85 -9.94
N ALA A 296 -23.36 -7.91 -9.99
CA ALA A 296 -23.52 -7.01 -11.10
C ALA A 296 -22.70 -5.74 -10.84
N LYS A 297 -22.08 -5.21 -11.90
CA LYS A 297 -21.49 -3.88 -11.89
C LYS A 297 -22.44 -2.95 -12.62
N ALA A 298 -22.84 -1.85 -12.00
CA ALA A 298 -23.42 -0.74 -12.74
C ALA A 298 -22.58 0.50 -12.53
N VAL A 299 -22.62 1.33 -13.56
CA VAL A 299 -22.16 2.70 -13.46
C VAL A 299 -23.32 3.50 -12.87
N VAL A 300 -23.16 3.91 -11.61
CA VAL A 300 -24.17 4.70 -10.89
C VAL A 300 -23.64 6.12 -10.68
N PRO A 301 -24.51 7.14 -10.82
CA PRO A 301 -24.15 8.48 -10.41
C PRO A 301 -24.07 8.55 -8.88
N GLU A 302 -22.99 9.13 -8.38
CA GLU A 302 -22.77 9.46 -6.97
C GLU A 302 -22.49 10.96 -6.86
N THR A 303 -23.00 11.57 -5.80
CA THR A 303 -22.74 12.98 -5.49
C THR A 303 -21.56 13.02 -4.51
N MET A 304 -20.53 13.80 -4.85
CA MET A 304 -19.34 13.98 -4.01
C MET A 304 -18.76 15.37 -4.19
N SER A 305 -17.72 15.71 -3.41
CA SER A 305 -17.04 16.99 -3.56
C SER A 305 -16.31 17.07 -4.91
N LEU A 306 -16.16 18.29 -5.44
CA LEU A 306 -15.38 18.56 -6.65
C LEU A 306 -13.94 18.05 -6.50
N ARG A 307 -13.37 18.18 -5.30
CA ARG A 307 -12.09 17.59 -4.92
C ARG A 307 -12.05 16.08 -5.16
N ASP A 308 -12.95 15.34 -4.51
CA ASP A 308 -12.97 13.87 -4.62
C ASP A 308 -13.19 13.44 -6.07
N ALA A 309 -13.99 14.20 -6.82
CA ALA A 309 -14.23 13.92 -8.23
C ALA A 309 -12.97 14.09 -9.09
N LEU A 310 -12.17 15.13 -8.85
CA LEU A 310 -10.91 15.37 -9.53
C LEU A 310 -9.85 14.32 -9.17
N GLU A 311 -9.79 13.91 -7.90
CA GLU A 311 -8.92 12.81 -7.43
C GLU A 311 -9.27 11.49 -8.13
N ASN A 312 -10.56 11.11 -8.14
CA ASN A 312 -11.01 9.89 -8.83
C ASN A 312 -10.74 9.94 -10.35
N ILE A 313 -10.88 11.11 -10.99
CA ILE A 313 -10.56 11.29 -12.42
C ILE A 313 -9.06 11.06 -12.65
N ALA A 314 -8.20 11.58 -11.78
CA ALA A 314 -6.76 11.39 -11.86
C ALA A 314 -6.39 9.91 -11.66
N ASP A 315 -6.96 9.26 -10.65
CA ASP A 315 -6.75 7.82 -10.40
C ASP A 315 -7.19 6.95 -11.59
N ASP A 316 -8.38 7.23 -12.15
CA ASP A 316 -8.90 6.48 -13.30
C ASP A 316 -7.99 6.67 -14.54
N TYR A 317 -7.46 7.88 -14.77
CA TYR A 317 -6.58 8.14 -15.91
C TYR A 317 -5.17 7.56 -15.68
N LEU A 318 -4.64 7.61 -14.45
CA LEU A 318 -3.39 6.94 -14.07
C LEU A 318 -3.49 5.42 -14.24
N ALA A 319 -4.61 4.83 -13.83
CA ALA A 319 -4.89 3.41 -14.01
C ALA A 319 -4.98 3.03 -15.50
N GLU A 320 -5.48 3.93 -16.34
CA GLU A 320 -5.55 3.71 -17.79
C GLU A 320 -4.18 3.83 -18.48
N ALA A 321 -3.33 4.75 -18.00
CA ALA A 321 -1.97 4.92 -18.53
C ALA A 321 -1.08 3.70 -18.27
N ASP A 322 -1.43 2.87 -17.27
CA ASP A 322 -0.73 1.64 -16.90
C ASP A 322 0.78 1.85 -16.64
N VAL A 323 1.13 3.03 -16.10
CA VAL A 323 2.50 3.38 -15.73
C VAL A 323 2.70 3.12 -14.24
N ASN A 324 3.74 2.37 -13.89
CA ASN A 324 4.10 2.14 -12.48
C ASN A 324 4.91 3.31 -11.92
N TRP A 325 4.21 4.38 -11.55
CA TRP A 325 4.80 5.61 -11.01
C TRP A 325 4.98 5.61 -9.49
N TYR A 326 4.38 4.65 -8.78
CA TYR A 326 4.35 4.67 -7.31
C TYR A 326 5.27 3.63 -6.66
N ASP A 327 5.69 2.59 -7.39
CA ASP A 327 6.57 1.55 -6.84
C ASP A 327 8.07 1.87 -7.01
N GLY A 328 8.89 1.24 -6.18
CA GLY A 328 10.35 1.25 -6.30
C GLY A 328 10.95 2.61 -5.94
N ASP A 329 11.68 3.19 -6.89
CA ASP A 329 12.26 4.54 -6.74
C ASP A 329 11.20 5.65 -6.82
N GLY A 330 9.94 5.26 -7.08
CA GLY A 330 8.81 6.16 -7.10
C GLY A 330 8.72 6.96 -8.38
N GLY A 331 7.96 8.03 -8.31
CA GLY A 331 7.57 8.82 -9.45
C GLY A 331 6.62 9.92 -9.03
N TYR A 332 6.41 10.86 -9.92
CA TYR A 332 5.60 12.03 -9.68
C TYR A 332 5.07 12.56 -11.00
N GLY A 333 4.06 13.41 -10.92
CA GLY A 333 3.56 14.02 -12.12
C GLY A 333 2.33 14.86 -11.84
N GLU A 334 1.68 15.23 -12.92
CA GLU A 334 0.52 16.08 -12.88
C GLU A 334 -0.48 15.72 -13.97
N LEU A 335 -1.76 15.83 -13.60
CA LEU A 335 -2.86 15.89 -14.53
C LEU A 335 -3.30 17.35 -14.65
N VAL A 336 -3.29 17.88 -15.87
CA VAL A 336 -3.71 19.26 -16.14
C VAL A 336 -4.97 19.24 -17.00
N ILE A 337 -6.02 19.88 -16.51
CA ILE A 337 -7.26 20.15 -17.25
C ILE A 337 -7.19 21.58 -17.74
N ASP A 338 -7.17 21.77 -19.05
CA ASP A 338 -7.36 23.06 -19.69
C ASP A 338 -8.86 23.23 -20.00
N VAL A 339 -9.50 24.15 -19.28
CA VAL A 339 -10.96 24.35 -19.36
C VAL A 339 -11.34 25.00 -20.69
N ALA A 340 -10.55 25.95 -21.17
CA ALA A 340 -10.81 26.68 -22.41
C ALA A 340 -10.60 25.79 -23.65
N ALA A 341 -9.52 25.01 -23.67
CA ALA A 341 -9.22 24.05 -24.72
C ALA A 341 -10.04 22.75 -24.61
N ARG A 342 -10.71 22.53 -23.46
CA ARG A 342 -11.46 21.31 -23.12
C ARG A 342 -10.61 20.05 -23.30
N SER A 343 -9.34 20.15 -22.91
CA SER A 343 -8.34 19.09 -23.00
C SER A 343 -7.83 18.69 -21.64
N VAL A 344 -7.34 17.45 -21.55
CA VAL A 344 -6.66 16.94 -20.36
C VAL A 344 -5.31 16.37 -20.79
N SER A 345 -4.25 16.68 -20.05
CA SER A 345 -2.92 16.09 -20.20
C SER A 345 -2.51 15.39 -18.92
N LEU A 346 -1.83 14.26 -19.05
CA LEU A 346 -1.27 13.50 -17.94
C LEU A 346 0.22 13.32 -18.20
N ASP A 347 1.05 13.92 -17.36
CA ASP A 347 2.50 13.75 -17.38
C ASP A 347 2.91 12.87 -16.20
N ILE A 348 3.66 11.80 -16.47
CA ILE A 348 4.06 10.79 -15.49
C ILE A 348 5.58 10.62 -15.56
N ASN A 349 6.26 11.02 -14.49
CA ASN A 349 7.70 10.83 -14.31
C ASN A 349 7.93 9.62 -13.41
N VAL A 350 8.76 8.68 -13.86
CA VAL A 350 9.17 7.51 -13.07
C VAL A 350 10.65 7.64 -12.75
N ASN A 351 10.99 7.55 -11.47
CA ASN A 351 12.37 7.56 -11.01
C ASN A 351 12.98 6.16 -11.21
N PHE A 352 14.30 6.12 -11.40
CA PHE A 352 15.07 4.88 -11.35
C PHE A 352 16.42 5.10 -10.68
N THR A 353 16.87 4.10 -9.94
CA THR A 353 18.20 4.06 -9.31
C THR A 353 19.06 3.01 -10.00
N GLU A 354 20.20 3.45 -10.52
CA GLU A 354 21.26 2.58 -11.02
C GLU A 354 22.43 2.54 -10.02
N SER A 355 23.03 1.37 -9.82
CA SER A 355 24.20 1.21 -8.95
C SER A 355 25.19 0.25 -9.60
N THR A 356 26.43 0.68 -9.76
CA THR A 356 27.52 -0.13 -10.30
C THR A 356 28.56 -0.42 -9.20
N ASN A 357 29.10 -1.64 -9.19
CA ASN A 357 30.25 -1.97 -8.35
C ASN A 357 31.52 -1.89 -9.20
N GLU A 358 32.20 -0.74 -9.14
CA GLU A 358 33.41 -0.49 -9.91
C GLU A 358 34.66 -1.18 -9.32
N PHE A 359 34.60 -1.64 -8.06
CA PHE A 359 35.75 -2.24 -7.39
C PHE A 359 35.33 -3.13 -6.22
N CYS A 360 35.69 -4.41 -6.30
CA CYS A 360 35.55 -5.38 -5.22
C CYS A 360 36.90 -6.05 -4.97
N GLN A 361 37.36 -6.08 -3.73
CA GLN A 361 38.61 -6.73 -3.34
C GLN A 361 38.49 -7.29 -1.93
N THR A 362 38.86 -8.56 -1.78
CA THR A 362 38.98 -9.20 -0.48
C THR A 362 40.45 -9.24 -0.11
N LYS A 363 40.79 -8.79 1.11
CA LYS A 363 42.14 -8.91 1.66
C LYS A 363 42.11 -9.74 2.92
N ASN A 364 43.10 -10.62 3.03
CA ASN A 364 43.37 -11.33 4.25
C ASN A 364 43.81 -10.33 5.35
N ILE A 365 43.19 -10.41 6.53
CA ILE A 365 43.38 -9.42 7.61
C ILE A 365 44.79 -9.46 8.23
N ASP A 366 45.40 -10.64 8.25
CA ASP A 366 46.69 -10.87 8.91
C ASP A 366 47.86 -10.63 7.97
N THR A 367 47.68 -10.89 6.67
CA THR A 367 48.76 -10.80 5.68
C THR A 367 48.63 -9.61 4.74
N GLY A 368 47.45 -9.00 4.64
CA GLY A 368 47.15 -7.91 3.69
C GLY A 368 47.10 -8.35 2.22
N ASN A 369 47.28 -9.65 1.94
CA ASN A 369 47.25 -10.21 0.60
C ASN A 369 45.83 -10.21 0.05
N ILE A 370 45.71 -10.00 -1.26
CA ILE A 370 44.45 -10.11 -1.98
C ILE A 370 44.14 -11.61 -2.09
N GLU A 371 42.95 -12.01 -1.64
CA GLU A 371 42.43 -13.36 -1.89
C GLU A 371 41.78 -13.36 -3.28
N ASP A 372 42.23 -14.27 -4.14
CA ASP A 372 41.72 -14.45 -5.51
C ASP A 372 40.28 -14.97 -5.55
#